data_AF-A0A9D3TJZ4-F1
#
_entry.id   AF-A0A9D3TJZ4-F1
#
_cell.length_a   1.000
_cell.length_b   1.000
_cell.length_c   1.000
_cell.angle_alpha   90.00
_cell.angle_beta   90.00
_cell.angle_gamma   90.00
#
_symmetry.space_group_name_H-M   'P 1'
#
loop_
_entity.id
_entity.type
_entity.pdbx_description
1 polymer ?
#
loop_
_entity_poly.entity_id
_entity_poly.type
_entity_poly.pdbx_seq_one_letter_code
_entity_poly.pdbx_strand_id
1 'polypeptide(L)'
;MIGQRTRAPKSSEGKLASGRETLRLRSKGAATVQEVPNEFEERATKKVDDLLESYMGIRDPELATTIVEAGKDKKNPDDFAEALDSVLGDFAFPDVFLFDVWGAIGDVKNGRV
;
A
#
# COMPACT_ATOMS: atom_id res chain seq x y z
N MET A 1 -0.07 -34.89 -52.74
CA MET A 1 -0.09 -35.23 -51.29
C MET A 1 0.41 -34.01 -50.53
N ILE A 2 -0.26 -33.66 -49.43
CA ILE A 2 -0.02 -32.51 -48.50
C ILE A 2 -0.37 -31.13 -49.10
N GLY A 3 -1.19 -30.24 -48.52
CA GLY A 3 -1.86 -30.22 -47.22
C GLY A 3 -2.10 -28.77 -46.76
N GLN A 4 -3.29 -28.23 -47.08
CA GLN A 4 -4.13 -27.24 -46.38
C GLN A 4 -3.57 -26.19 -45.35
N ARG A 5 -4.19 -24.98 -45.37
CA ARG A 5 -4.74 -24.15 -44.25
C ARG A 5 -4.16 -22.72 -43.99
N THR A 6 -4.96 -21.74 -44.42
CA THR A 6 -5.49 -20.55 -43.70
C THR A 6 -4.58 -19.54 -42.94
N ARG A 7 -4.62 -18.30 -43.46
CA ARG A 7 -5.06 -17.03 -42.82
C ARG A 7 -4.34 -16.56 -41.52
N ALA A 8 -3.64 -15.43 -41.62
CA ALA A 8 -3.40 -14.52 -40.50
C ALA A 8 -3.73 -13.08 -40.93
N PRO A 9 -4.79 -12.44 -40.40
CA PRO A 9 -4.95 -11.00 -40.53
C PRO A 9 -4.05 -10.28 -39.51
N LYS A 10 -3.48 -9.16 -39.94
CA LYS A 10 -2.70 -8.23 -39.12
C LYS A 10 -3.53 -7.79 -37.91
N SER A 11 -2.99 -8.02 -36.71
CA SER A 11 -3.58 -7.53 -35.48
C SER A 11 -3.51 -6.01 -35.48
N SER A 12 -4.67 -5.40 -35.36
CA SER A 12 -4.91 -3.98 -35.30
C SER A 12 -4.20 -3.35 -34.09
N GLU A 13 -3.70 -2.16 -34.35
CA GLU A 13 -3.18 -1.15 -33.44
C GLU A 13 -4.11 -0.96 -32.23
N GLY A 14 -3.83 -1.68 -31.14
CA GLY A 14 -4.43 -1.46 -29.85
C GLY A 14 -3.83 -0.21 -29.24
N LYS A 15 -4.60 0.87 -29.25
CA LYS A 15 -4.35 2.12 -28.51
C LYS A 15 -3.66 1.83 -27.19
N LEU A 16 -2.41 2.28 -27.08
CA LEU A 16 -1.68 2.35 -25.83
C LEU A 16 -2.34 3.46 -24.99
N ALA A 17 -3.37 3.10 -24.23
CA ALA A 17 -3.91 3.98 -23.20
C ALA A 17 -2.86 4.05 -22.09
N SER A 18 -2.34 5.25 -21.86
CA SER A 18 -1.39 5.56 -20.79
C SER A 18 -2.13 5.46 -19.45
N GLY A 19 -2.28 4.25 -18.93
CA GLY A 19 -2.80 3.95 -17.60
C GLY A 19 -1.70 3.26 -16.81
N ARG A 20 -1.03 3.99 -15.92
CA ARG A 20 -0.04 3.45 -14.97
C ARG A 20 -0.76 2.63 -13.90
N GLU A 21 -1.32 1.49 -14.27
CA GLU A 21 -1.94 0.56 -13.34
C GLU A 21 -0.85 -0.36 -12.77
N THR A 22 -0.61 -0.29 -11.45
CA THR A 22 0.38 -1.14 -10.77
C THR A 22 -0.29 -2.33 -10.12
N LEU A 23 0.07 -3.55 -10.53
CA LEU A 23 -0.36 -4.77 -9.87
C LEU A 23 0.38 -4.94 -8.53
N ARG A 24 -0.36 -5.00 -7.42
CA ARG A 24 0.20 -5.25 -6.08
C ARG A 24 -0.02 -6.71 -5.68
N LEU A 25 1.06 -7.44 -5.42
CA LEU A 25 1.01 -8.84 -5.04
C LEU A 25 1.18 -8.95 -3.51
N ARG A 26 0.14 -9.36 -2.78
CA ARG A 26 0.22 -9.53 -1.31
C ARG A 26 0.48 -11.00 -0.97
N SER A 27 1.50 -11.30 -0.17
CA SER A 27 1.89 -12.68 0.18
C SER A 27 0.88 -13.45 1.06
N LYS A 28 -0.18 -12.80 1.57
CA LYS A 28 -1.28 -13.44 2.32
C LYS A 28 -2.67 -12.85 2.03
N GLY A 29 -2.96 -12.45 0.81
CA GLY A 29 -4.30 -11.98 0.44
C GLY A 29 -4.48 -11.79 -1.07
N ALA A 30 -5.71 -11.99 -1.56
CA ALA A 30 -6.04 -11.85 -2.97
C ALA A 30 -5.63 -10.48 -3.51
N ALA A 31 -4.97 -10.46 -4.68
CA ALA A 31 -4.50 -9.25 -5.33
C ALA A 31 -5.69 -8.39 -5.77
N THR A 32 -5.84 -7.22 -5.15
CA THR A 32 -6.85 -6.22 -5.52
C THR A 32 -6.16 -5.07 -6.28
N VAL A 33 -6.70 -4.73 -7.45
CA VAL A 33 -6.31 -3.53 -8.20
C VAL A 33 -7.01 -2.36 -7.53
N GLN A 34 -6.26 -1.51 -6.81
CA GLN A 34 -6.78 -0.27 -6.23
C GLN A 34 -6.32 0.92 -7.06
N GLU A 35 -7.24 1.87 -7.24
CA GLU A 35 -7.01 3.17 -7.88
C GLU A 35 -5.90 3.92 -7.13
N VAL A 36 -5.07 4.65 -7.88
CA VAL A 36 -3.82 5.32 -7.46
C VAL A 36 -3.86 5.77 -5.99
N PRO A 37 -2.88 5.36 -5.14
CA PRO A 37 -2.84 5.83 -3.76
C PRO A 37 -2.87 7.35 -3.79
N ASN A 38 -3.83 7.92 -3.08
CA ASN A 38 -4.07 9.36 -3.05
C ASN A 38 -2.75 10.05 -2.64
N GLU A 39 -2.44 11.28 -3.09
CA GLU A 39 -1.21 12.00 -2.65
C GLU A 39 -1.07 12.01 -1.11
N PHE A 40 -2.20 11.98 -0.42
CA PHE A 40 -2.32 11.76 1.01
C PHE A 40 -1.71 10.42 1.50
N GLU A 41 -2.09 9.29 0.90
CA GLU A 41 -1.58 7.96 1.26
C GLU A 41 -0.08 7.84 0.99
N GLU A 42 0.42 8.44 -0.11
CA GLU A 42 1.85 8.43 -0.44
C GLU A 42 2.66 9.23 0.59
N ARG A 43 2.17 10.41 0.99
CA ARG A 43 2.78 11.24 2.05
C ARG A 43 2.73 10.55 3.42
N ALA A 44 1.61 9.93 3.75
CA ALA A 44 1.47 9.17 4.98
C ALA A 44 2.43 7.97 5.01
N THR A 45 2.52 7.23 3.90
CA THR A 45 3.43 6.09 3.77
C THR A 45 4.88 6.52 3.95
N LYS A 46 5.28 7.63 3.35
CA LYS A 46 6.62 8.20 3.53
C LYS A 46 6.91 8.60 4.97
N LYS A 47 5.97 9.27 5.65
CA LYS A 47 6.12 9.61 7.08
C LYS A 47 6.25 8.36 7.95
N VAL A 48 5.47 7.32 7.67
CA VAL A 48 5.55 6.05 8.41
C VAL A 48 6.88 5.35 8.15
N ASP A 49 7.39 5.38 6.92
CA ASP A 49 8.72 4.84 6.58
C ASP A 49 9.86 5.58 7.31
N ASP A 50 9.79 6.91 7.42
CA ASP A 50 10.74 7.69 8.24
C ASP A 50 10.65 7.32 9.74
N LEU A 51 9.45 7.01 10.25
CA LEU A 51 9.29 6.50 11.62
C LEU A 51 9.87 5.08 11.77
N LEU A 52 9.69 4.20 10.79
CA LEU A 52 10.31 2.86 10.80
C LEU A 52 11.84 2.97 10.83
N GLU A 53 12.42 3.92 10.08
CA GLU A 53 13.85 4.19 10.14
C GLU A 53 14.27 4.72 11.51
N SER A 54 13.54 5.69 12.07
CA SER A 54 13.88 6.29 13.36
C SER A 54 13.76 5.31 14.53
N TYR A 55 12.81 4.37 14.49
CA TYR A 55 12.54 3.45 15.60
C TYR A 55 13.23 2.10 15.46
N MET A 56 13.33 1.56 14.23
CA MET A 56 13.89 0.23 13.97
C MET A 56 15.15 0.26 13.11
N GLY A 57 15.52 1.39 12.51
CA GLY A 57 16.65 1.50 11.60
C GLY A 57 16.43 0.82 10.26
N ILE A 58 15.17 0.51 9.89
CA ILE A 58 14.81 -0.14 8.63
C ILE A 58 13.88 0.75 7.81
N ARG A 59 14.02 0.69 6.48
CA ARG A 59 13.05 1.24 5.53
C ARG A 59 12.35 0.10 4.82
N ASP A 60 11.04 0.06 4.95
CA ASP A 60 10.19 -0.93 4.31
C ASP A 60 8.89 -0.24 3.84
N PRO A 61 8.85 0.24 2.59
CA PRO A 61 7.70 0.97 2.08
C PRO A 61 6.45 0.08 1.96
N GLU A 62 6.61 -1.24 1.84
CA GLU A 62 5.50 -2.18 1.78
C GLU A 62 4.84 -2.34 3.15
N LEU A 63 5.67 -2.45 4.20
CA LEU A 63 5.24 -2.43 5.59
C LEU A 63 4.57 -1.09 5.94
N ALA A 64 5.22 0.02 5.61
CA ALA A 64 4.68 1.36 5.84
C ALA A 64 3.31 1.55 5.19
N THR A 65 3.13 1.08 3.95
CA THR A 65 1.82 1.16 3.29
C THR A 65 0.79 0.31 4.04
N THR A 66 1.15 -0.90 4.44
CA THR A 66 0.26 -1.80 5.18
C THR A 66 -0.21 -1.17 6.48
N ILE A 67 0.70 -0.47 7.17
CA ILE A 67 0.40 0.28 8.39
C ILE A 67 -0.58 1.44 8.12
N VAL A 68 -0.33 2.23 7.06
CA VAL A 68 -1.22 3.34 6.67
C VAL A 68 -2.59 2.83 6.26
N GLU A 69 -2.66 1.72 5.52
CA GLU A 69 -3.93 1.07 5.16
C GLU A 69 -4.64 0.49 6.39
N ALA A 70 -3.93 -0.05 7.38
CA ALA A 70 -4.54 -0.50 8.62
C ALA A 70 -5.10 0.69 9.43
N GLY A 71 -4.45 1.86 9.37
CA GLY A 71 -4.86 3.06 10.11
C GLY A 71 -5.94 3.90 9.43
N LYS A 72 -6.04 3.91 8.08
CA LYS A 72 -6.99 4.78 7.36
C LYS A 72 -8.45 4.47 7.68
N ASP A 73 -8.75 3.20 7.94
CA ASP A 73 -10.09 2.69 8.22
C ASP A 73 -10.50 2.80 9.69
N LYS A 74 -9.54 2.99 10.61
CA LYS A 74 -9.83 3.09 12.04
C LYS A 74 -10.14 4.54 12.46
N LYS A 75 -10.81 4.68 13.61
CA LYS A 75 -11.17 5.99 14.20
C LYS A 75 -10.54 6.25 15.58
N ASN A 76 -9.97 5.20 16.20
CA ASN A 76 -9.38 5.27 17.53
C ASN A 76 -7.98 4.63 17.50
N PRO A 77 -7.04 5.14 18.31
CA PRO A 77 -5.68 4.60 18.39
C PRO A 77 -5.67 3.16 18.93
N ASP A 78 -6.53 2.80 19.88
CA ASP A 78 -6.64 1.42 20.39
C ASP A 78 -7.07 0.44 19.31
N ASP A 79 -8.04 0.83 18.49
CA ASP A 79 -8.58 0.02 17.39
C ASP A 79 -7.55 -0.13 16.25
N PHE A 80 -6.67 0.87 16.09
CA PHE A 80 -5.52 0.81 15.20
C PHE A 80 -4.43 -0.11 15.74
N ALA A 81 -4.10 -0.02 17.03
CA ALA A 81 -3.12 -0.89 17.68
C ALA A 81 -3.55 -2.36 17.58
N GLU A 82 -4.82 -2.69 17.84
CA GLU A 82 -5.35 -4.05 17.71
C GLU A 82 -5.28 -4.56 16.26
N ALA A 83 -5.61 -3.71 15.28
CA ALA A 83 -5.51 -4.08 13.86
C ALA A 83 -4.06 -4.31 13.43
N LEU A 84 -3.13 -3.49 13.92
CA LEU A 84 -1.71 -3.68 13.68
C LEU A 84 -1.17 -4.92 14.34
N ASP A 85 -1.55 -5.20 15.59
CA ASP A 85 -1.12 -6.40 16.31
C ASP A 85 -1.63 -7.67 15.61
N SER A 86 -2.85 -7.64 15.06
CA SER A 86 -3.39 -8.75 14.29
C SER A 86 -2.62 -9.06 12.99
N VAL A 87 -2.04 -8.04 12.34
CA VAL A 87 -1.33 -8.19 11.05
C VAL A 87 0.18 -8.30 11.23
N LEU A 88 0.72 -7.59 12.22
CA LEU A 88 2.14 -7.31 12.45
C LEU A 88 2.54 -7.47 13.93
N GLY A 89 1.78 -8.18 14.76
CA GLY A 89 2.10 -8.36 16.19
C GLY A 89 3.46 -9.03 16.45
N ASP A 90 4.01 -9.76 15.47
CA ASP A 90 5.36 -10.33 15.54
C ASP A 90 6.47 -9.26 15.58
N PHE A 91 6.19 -8.04 15.09
CA PHE A 91 7.12 -6.92 15.16
C PHE A 91 7.23 -6.30 16.56
N ALA A 92 6.27 -6.57 17.46
CA ALA A 92 6.22 -6.02 18.81
C ALA A 92 6.47 -4.49 18.83
N PHE A 93 5.72 -3.74 18.01
CA PHE A 93 5.87 -2.29 17.91
C PHE A 93 5.65 -1.61 19.28
N PRO A 94 6.53 -0.68 19.69
CA PRO A 94 6.33 0.06 20.93
C PRO A 94 5.10 0.98 20.82
N ASP A 95 4.37 1.16 21.92
CA ASP A 95 3.16 2.00 21.96
C ASP A 95 3.41 3.41 21.43
N VAL A 96 4.58 3.98 21.74
CA VAL A 96 4.99 5.32 21.29
C VAL A 96 5.04 5.40 19.75
N PHE A 97 5.55 4.36 19.09
CA PHE A 97 5.57 4.30 17.62
C PHE A 97 4.16 4.26 17.04
N LEU A 98 3.26 3.48 17.65
CA LEU A 98 1.86 3.40 17.22
C LEU A 98 1.17 4.77 17.32
N PHE A 99 1.40 5.52 18.41
CA PHE A 99 0.87 6.87 18.55
C PHE A 99 1.43 7.85 17.52
N ASP A 100 2.74 7.81 17.26
CA ASP A 100 3.38 8.68 16.26
C ASP A 100 2.87 8.38 14.85
N VAL A 101 2.71 7.11 14.49
CA VAL A 101 2.17 6.71 13.20
C VAL A 101 0.70 7.10 13.07
N TRP A 102 -0.11 6.83 14.10
CA TRP A 102 -1.51 7.24 14.13
C TRP A 102 -1.65 8.76 13.97
N GLY A 103 -0.81 9.51 14.67
CA GLY A 103 -0.69 10.96 14.54
C GLY A 103 -0.29 11.39 13.13
N ALA A 104 0.72 10.75 12.54
CA ALA A 104 1.18 11.03 11.19
C ALA A 104 0.08 10.81 10.14
N ILE A 105 -0.68 9.71 10.23
CA ILE A 105 -1.80 9.42 9.34
C ILE A 105 -2.92 10.46 9.53
N GLY A 106 -3.27 10.77 10.78
CA GLY A 106 -4.31 11.76 11.11
C GLY A 106 -3.95 13.18 10.67
N ASP A 107 -2.69 13.56 10.80
CA ASP A 107 -2.15 14.87 10.45
C ASP A 107 -2.17 15.10 8.93
N VAL A 108 -1.78 14.09 8.17
CA VAL A 108 -1.87 14.12 6.70
C VAL A 108 -3.37 14.17 6.31
N LYS A 109 -4.28 13.52 7.07
CA LYS A 109 -5.72 13.36 6.71
C LYS A 109 -6.47 14.66 6.91
N ASN A 110 -6.02 15.42 7.90
CA ASN A 110 -6.53 16.73 8.23
C ASN A 110 -5.82 17.85 7.44
N GLY A 111 -4.95 17.51 6.49
CA GLY A 111 -4.22 18.46 5.64
C GLY A 111 -3.28 19.39 6.40
N ARG A 112 -2.77 18.94 7.57
CA ARG A 112 -1.87 19.74 8.40
C ARG A 112 -0.39 19.67 7.95
N VAL A 113 -0.09 18.99 6.83
CA VAL A 113 1.24 18.88 6.21
C VAL A 113 1.25 18.88 4.69
#